data_AF-E1X1Y0-F1
#
_entry.id   AF-E1X1Y0-F1
#
_cell.length_a   1.000
_cell.length_b   1.000
_cell.length_c   1.000
_cell.angle_alpha   90.00
_cell.angle_beta   90.00
_cell.angle_gamma   90.00
#
_symmetry.space_group_name_H-M   'P 1'
#
loop_
_entity.id
_entity.type
_entity.pdbx_description
1 polymer ?
#
loop_
_entity_poly.entity_id
_entity_poly.type
_entity_poly.pdbx_seq_one_letter_code
_entity_poly.pdbx_strand_id
1 'polypeptide(L)'
;MKTMKKVITILTLTMTPLLAGDFPKEQKRVIKEETHQTQIQLDTENVRCSALGYGASELKISVPSLEWYAIFDHSNRDGRGPCVTAGRGFCDIFGGMDEEVSEVLISEEKPTEDISVTVTLTEVLHETNEKCFRSLEESVETNVRGIPFTHLRIKDIGELPKEKCKF
;
A
#
# COMPACT_ATOMS: atom_id res chain seq x y z
N MET A 1 67.16 -34.46 -30.61
CA MET A 1 66.13 -33.51 -31.08
C MET A 1 64.76 -34.03 -30.64
N LYS A 2 64.10 -33.37 -29.67
CA LYS A 2 62.77 -33.69 -29.17
C LYS A 2 61.91 -32.44 -29.30
N THR A 3 60.94 -32.46 -30.21
CA THR A 3 60.01 -31.34 -30.46
C THR A 3 58.82 -31.45 -29.49
N MET A 4 58.78 -30.59 -28.47
CA MET A 4 57.61 -30.40 -27.61
C MET A 4 56.55 -29.59 -28.36
N LYS A 5 55.46 -30.26 -28.75
CA LYS A 5 54.24 -29.59 -29.23
C LYS A 5 53.49 -29.00 -28.03
N LYS A 6 53.41 -27.68 -27.94
CA LYS A 6 52.53 -26.98 -26.99
C LYS A 6 51.10 -27.09 -27.49
N VAL A 7 50.26 -27.80 -26.74
CA VAL A 7 48.80 -27.83 -26.94
C VAL A 7 48.23 -26.58 -26.29
N ILE A 8 47.69 -25.67 -27.09
CA ILE A 8 46.95 -24.50 -26.61
C ILE A 8 45.49 -24.93 -26.50
N THR A 9 45.02 -25.13 -25.27
CA THR A 9 43.61 -25.39 -24.97
C THR A 9 42.87 -24.04 -25.01
N ILE A 10 42.10 -23.82 -26.07
CA ILE A 10 41.20 -22.66 -26.18
C ILE A 10 39.97 -22.96 -25.32
N LEU A 11 39.91 -22.35 -24.14
CA LEU A 11 38.75 -22.39 -23.26
C LEU A 11 37.67 -21.47 -23.85
N THR A 12 36.77 -22.03 -24.67
CA THR A 12 35.59 -21.32 -25.16
C THR A 12 34.65 -21.02 -24.00
N LEU A 13 34.70 -19.78 -23.52
CA LEU A 13 33.76 -19.22 -22.55
C LEU A 13 32.40 -19.07 -23.25
N THR A 14 31.52 -20.05 -23.09
CA THR A 14 30.14 -19.96 -23.56
C THR A 14 29.39 -18.95 -22.70
N MET A 15 29.23 -17.72 -23.18
CA MET A 15 28.26 -16.79 -22.61
C MET A 15 26.87 -17.37 -22.87
N THR A 16 26.26 -17.96 -21.83
CA THR A 16 24.83 -18.28 -21.88
C THR A 16 24.07 -16.95 -21.92
N PRO A 17 23.22 -16.71 -22.94
CA PRO A 17 22.36 -15.54 -22.93
C PRO A 17 21.45 -15.67 -21.70
N LEU A 18 21.49 -14.68 -20.80
CA LEU A 18 20.41 -14.49 -19.85
C LEU A 18 19.15 -14.29 -20.69
N LEU A 19 18.25 -15.27 -20.65
CA LEU A 19 16.88 -15.07 -21.11
C LEU A 19 16.35 -13.88 -20.32
N ALA A 20 16.16 -12.75 -21.00
CA ALA A 20 15.37 -11.65 -20.45
C ALA A 20 13.99 -12.24 -20.17
N GLY A 21 13.70 -12.51 -18.90
CA GLY A 21 12.39 -12.96 -18.47
C GLY A 21 11.39 -11.91 -18.93
N ASP A 22 10.35 -12.33 -19.65
CA ASP A 22 9.23 -11.48 -19.99
C ASP A 22 8.54 -11.15 -18.65
N PHE A 23 8.94 -10.04 -18.04
CA PHE A 23 8.32 -9.61 -16.79
C PHE A 23 6.86 -9.30 -17.09
N PRO A 24 5.92 -9.80 -16.27
CA PRO A 24 4.52 -9.54 -16.49
C PRO A 24 4.28 -8.03 -16.56
N LYS A 25 3.57 -7.61 -17.60
CA LYS A 25 3.30 -6.19 -17.85
C LYS A 25 2.13 -5.78 -17.00
N GLU A 26 2.39 -4.82 -16.12
CA GLU A 26 1.37 -4.17 -15.31
C GLU A 26 0.94 -2.87 -15.98
N GLN A 27 -0.36 -2.64 -16.06
CA GLN A 27 -0.93 -1.36 -16.48
C GLN A 27 -1.88 -0.85 -15.41
N LYS A 28 -1.78 0.44 -15.09
CA LYS A 28 -2.63 1.11 -14.09
C LYS A 28 -3.39 2.26 -14.72
N ARG A 29 -4.65 2.43 -14.35
CA ARG A 29 -5.48 3.57 -14.74
C ARG A 29 -6.33 4.03 -13.57
N VAL A 30 -6.20 5.30 -13.19
CA VAL A 30 -7.13 5.92 -12.23
C VAL A 30 -8.50 6.00 -12.88
N ILE A 31 -9.50 5.41 -12.23
CA ILE A 31 -10.89 5.42 -12.68
C ILE A 31 -11.80 6.30 -11.83
N LYS A 32 -11.35 6.65 -10.62
CA LYS A 32 -12.01 7.60 -9.72
C LYS A 32 -10.98 8.25 -8.80
N GLU A 33 -11.09 9.55 -8.60
CA GLU A 33 -10.34 10.30 -7.58
C GLU A 33 -11.28 11.35 -6.99
N GLU A 34 -11.55 11.27 -5.70
CA GLU A 34 -12.43 12.21 -5.00
C GLU A 34 -11.80 12.64 -3.68
N THR A 35 -12.05 13.89 -3.30
CA THR A 35 -11.61 14.44 -2.03
C THR A 35 -12.82 14.87 -1.22
N HIS A 36 -12.90 14.39 0.02
CA HIS A 36 -14.02 14.61 0.93
C HIS A 36 -13.55 15.33 2.19
N GLN A 37 -14.35 16.29 2.66
CA GLN A 37 -14.12 16.94 3.95
C GLN A 37 -14.89 16.20 5.04
N THR A 38 -14.25 15.95 6.18
CA THR A 38 -14.85 15.28 7.32
C THR A 38 -14.20 15.75 8.62
N GLN A 39 -14.88 15.54 9.74
CA GLN A 39 -14.33 15.77 11.07
C GLN A 39 -14.05 14.44 11.76
N ILE A 40 -12.88 14.31 12.37
CA ILE A 40 -12.49 13.13 13.15
C ILE A 40 -12.27 13.48 14.62
N GLN A 41 -12.42 12.48 15.48
CA GLN A 41 -12.06 12.54 16.89
C GLN A 41 -10.59 12.08 17.05
N LEU A 42 -9.85 12.79 17.89
CA LEU A 42 -8.44 12.57 18.16
C LEU A 42 -8.21 12.33 19.66
N ASP A 43 -8.79 11.25 20.15
CA ASP A 43 -8.66 10.75 21.51
C ASP A 43 -7.94 9.38 21.54
N THR A 44 -7.74 8.81 22.72
CA THR A 44 -7.07 7.51 22.90
C THR A 44 -7.87 6.32 22.34
N GLU A 45 -9.16 6.50 22.01
CA GLU A 45 -9.98 5.46 21.38
C GLU A 45 -9.78 5.44 19.86
N ASN A 46 -9.69 6.63 19.28
CA ASN A 46 -9.62 6.86 17.84
C ASN A 46 -8.20 6.91 17.31
N VAL A 47 -7.23 7.39 18.10
CA VAL A 47 -5.79 7.41 17.78
C VAL A 47 -5.08 6.30 18.56
N ARG A 48 -4.49 5.34 17.86
CA ARG A 48 -3.94 4.14 18.51
C ARG A 48 -2.82 3.49 17.72
N CYS A 49 -1.86 2.92 18.44
CA CYS A 49 -0.93 1.97 17.88
C CYS A 49 -1.53 0.55 17.93
N SER A 50 -1.55 -0.15 16.79
CA SER A 50 -2.11 -1.51 16.72
C SER A 50 -1.51 -2.34 15.60
N ALA A 51 -1.18 -3.61 15.91
CA ALA A 51 -0.65 -4.55 14.94
C ALA A 51 -1.70 -5.20 14.01
N LEU A 52 -2.98 -5.02 14.33
CA LEU A 52 -4.07 -5.72 13.65
C LEU A 52 -4.21 -5.25 12.19
N GLY A 53 -3.92 -6.14 11.24
CA GLY A 53 -4.03 -5.86 9.80
C GLY A 53 -2.70 -5.61 9.08
N TYR A 54 -1.59 -5.38 9.80
CA TYR A 54 -0.31 -4.93 9.20
C TYR A 54 0.92 -5.73 9.67
N GLY A 55 0.73 -6.73 10.54
CA GLY A 55 1.80 -7.62 11.00
C GLY A 55 2.79 -7.00 11.99
N ALA A 56 2.75 -5.69 12.23
CA ALA A 56 3.36 -5.04 13.39
C ALA A 56 2.58 -3.77 13.77
N SER A 57 2.89 -3.22 14.94
CA SER A 57 2.19 -2.06 15.48
C SER A 57 2.38 -0.84 14.59
N GLU A 58 1.26 -0.27 14.12
CA GLU A 58 1.24 0.93 13.31
C GLU A 58 0.27 1.94 13.90
N LEU A 59 0.62 3.22 13.78
CA LEU A 59 -0.22 4.32 14.26
C LEU A 59 -1.42 4.43 13.35
N LYS A 60 -2.61 4.40 13.94
CA LYS A 60 -3.88 4.43 13.24
C LYS A 60 -4.77 5.51 13.79
N ILE A 61 -5.56 6.09 12.89
CA ILE A 61 -6.68 6.96 13.24
C ILE A 61 -7.96 6.40 12.65
N SER A 62 -9.04 6.44 13.43
CA SER A 62 -10.39 6.13 12.94
C SER A 62 -10.85 7.25 11.99
N VAL A 63 -11.40 6.87 10.83
CA VAL A 63 -12.01 7.81 9.88
C VAL A 63 -13.37 7.24 9.46
N PRO A 64 -14.40 7.34 10.32
CA PRO A 64 -15.67 6.64 10.11
C PRO A 64 -16.35 6.99 8.79
N SER A 65 -16.16 8.21 8.29
CA SER A 65 -16.76 8.66 7.03
C SER A 65 -16.30 7.88 5.81
N LEU A 66 -15.20 7.11 5.89
CA LEU A 66 -14.77 6.21 4.81
C LEU A 66 -15.81 5.14 4.47
N GLU A 67 -16.69 4.77 5.41
CA GLU A 67 -17.81 3.86 5.13
C GLU A 67 -18.70 4.36 3.99
N TRP A 68 -18.73 5.69 3.78
CA TRP A 68 -19.56 6.34 2.76
C TRP A 68 -18.77 6.81 1.54
N TYR A 69 -17.45 7.00 1.67
CA TYR A 69 -16.61 7.59 0.63
C TYR A 69 -15.83 6.55 -0.18
N ALA A 70 -15.47 5.43 0.46
CA ALA A 70 -14.70 4.35 -0.13
C ALA A 70 -15.62 3.24 -0.68
N ILE A 71 -15.17 2.52 -1.70
CA ILE A 71 -15.86 1.34 -2.23
C ILE A 71 -15.51 0.11 -1.39
N PHE A 72 -14.27 0.02 -0.92
CA PHE A 72 -13.78 -1.05 -0.08
C PHE A 72 -13.89 -0.71 1.39
N ASP A 73 -14.06 -1.75 2.20
CA ASP A 73 -14.03 -1.62 3.64
C ASP A 73 -12.58 -1.46 4.12
N HIS A 74 -12.25 -0.24 4.55
CA HIS A 74 -10.98 0.13 5.15
C HIS A 74 -10.93 -0.11 6.67
N SER A 75 -11.83 -0.95 7.20
CA SER A 75 -11.77 -1.42 8.59
C SER A 75 -10.68 -2.47 8.80
N ASN A 76 -10.16 -2.52 10.02
CA ASN A 76 -9.35 -3.63 10.49
C ASN A 76 -10.22 -4.64 11.25
N ARG A 77 -9.66 -5.80 11.58
CA ARG A 77 -10.34 -6.86 12.36
C ARG A 77 -10.49 -6.54 13.85
N ASP A 78 -10.33 -5.28 14.24
CA ASP A 78 -10.41 -4.80 15.62
C ASP A 78 -11.82 -4.33 16.02
N GLY A 79 -12.76 -4.32 15.08
CA GLY A 79 -14.16 -3.93 15.33
C GLY A 79 -14.35 -2.42 15.56
N ARG A 80 -13.35 -1.59 15.24
CA ARG A 80 -13.38 -0.14 15.45
C ARG A 80 -13.70 0.67 14.19
N GLY A 81 -14.18 -0.01 13.15
CA GLY A 81 -14.56 0.60 11.88
C GLY A 81 -13.37 1.05 11.01
N PRO A 82 -13.64 1.86 9.98
CA PRO A 82 -12.65 2.28 9.01
C PRO A 82 -11.54 3.12 9.62
N CYS A 83 -10.30 2.85 9.21
CA CYS A 83 -9.12 3.57 9.69
C CYS A 83 -8.07 3.74 8.61
N VAL A 84 -7.13 4.65 8.84
CA VAL A 84 -5.91 4.84 8.05
C VAL A 84 -4.69 4.78 8.96
N THR A 85 -3.51 4.56 8.38
CA THR A 85 -2.26 4.41 9.14
C THR A 85 -1.14 5.35 8.68
N ALA A 86 -0.37 5.87 9.62
CA ALA A 86 0.89 6.57 9.37
C ALA A 86 2.12 5.64 9.41
N GLY A 87 1.90 4.33 9.57
CA GLY A 87 2.94 3.32 9.63
C GLY A 87 3.57 3.13 11.02
N ARG A 88 4.67 2.37 11.04
CA ARG A 88 5.30 1.84 12.26
C ARG A 88 6.16 2.87 13.02
N GLY A 89 6.66 3.89 12.33
CA GLY A 89 7.63 4.84 12.88
C GLY A 89 7.10 5.73 14.01
N PHE A 90 5.80 5.67 14.28
CA PHE A 90 5.10 6.45 15.30
C PHE A 90 4.68 5.61 16.52
N CYS A 91 5.08 4.33 16.54
CA CYS A 91 4.80 3.40 17.62
C CYS A 91 6.10 2.87 18.21
N ASP A 92 6.14 2.69 19.52
CA ASP A 92 7.26 2.08 20.21
C ASP A 92 7.31 0.54 19.99
N ILE A 93 8.39 -0.09 20.45
CA ILE A 93 8.62 -1.54 20.31
C ILE A 93 7.61 -2.40 21.10
N PHE A 94 6.93 -1.82 22.09
CA PHE A 94 5.91 -2.46 22.91
C PHE A 94 4.49 -2.19 22.39
N GLY A 95 4.35 -1.41 21.32
CA GLY A 95 3.08 -1.03 20.72
C GLY A 95 2.40 0.17 21.38
N GLY A 96 3.09 0.91 22.24
CA GLY A 96 2.69 2.24 22.69
C GLY A 96 2.90 3.30 21.62
N MET A 97 2.29 4.46 21.81
CA MET A 97 2.50 5.64 20.97
C MET A 97 3.66 6.45 21.54
N ASP A 98 4.50 6.99 20.66
CA ASP A 98 5.52 7.95 21.07
C ASP A 98 4.88 9.16 21.76
N GLU A 99 5.51 9.68 22.82
CA GLU A 99 4.97 10.79 23.63
C GLU A 99 4.80 12.06 22.79
N GLU A 100 5.75 12.39 21.92
CA GLU A 100 5.66 13.57 21.04
C GLU A 100 4.49 13.43 20.06
N VAL A 101 4.27 12.22 19.56
CA VAL A 101 3.15 11.91 18.66
C VAL A 101 1.81 12.00 19.39
N SER A 102 1.78 11.50 20.63
CA SER A 102 0.61 11.58 21.48
C SER A 102 0.25 13.02 21.79
N GLU A 103 1.21 13.89 22.11
CA GLU A 103 0.96 15.32 22.35
C GLU A 103 0.44 16.05 21.10
N VAL A 104 0.94 15.68 19.91
CA VAL A 104 0.49 16.27 18.65
C VAL A 104 -0.92 15.83 18.31
N LEU A 105 -1.24 14.53 18.43
CA LEU A 105 -2.52 13.99 17.97
C LEU A 105 -3.58 14.05 19.05
N ILE A 106 -3.29 13.67 20.28
CA ILE A 106 -4.26 13.59 21.38
C ILE A 106 -4.15 14.85 22.25
N SER A 107 -5.16 15.72 22.16
CA SER A 107 -5.22 16.98 22.93
C SER A 107 -6.61 17.22 23.47
N GLU A 108 -6.72 17.44 24.79
CA GLU A 108 -8.01 17.81 25.41
C GLU A 108 -8.52 19.18 24.95
N GLU A 109 -7.62 20.10 24.62
CA GLU A 109 -7.97 21.43 24.13
C GLU A 109 -8.48 21.41 22.68
N LYS A 110 -7.99 20.44 21.89
CA LYS A 110 -8.40 20.23 20.50
C LYS A 110 -8.68 18.73 20.27
N PRO A 111 -9.82 18.20 20.72
CA PRO A 111 -10.12 16.77 20.61
C PRO A 111 -10.57 16.35 19.20
N THR A 112 -10.79 17.31 18.29
CA THR A 112 -11.23 17.06 16.92
C THR A 112 -10.29 17.70 15.89
N GLU A 113 -10.38 17.23 14.64
CA GLU A 113 -9.74 17.86 13.49
C GLU A 113 -10.64 17.74 12.26
N ASP A 114 -10.80 18.85 11.52
CA ASP A 114 -11.37 18.82 10.19
C ASP A 114 -10.28 18.44 9.19
N ILE A 115 -10.50 17.37 8.44
CA ILE A 115 -9.50 16.77 7.55
C ILE A 115 -10.05 16.61 6.14
N SER A 116 -9.14 16.64 5.18
CA SER A 116 -9.41 16.36 3.78
C SER A 116 -8.93 14.96 3.44
N VAL A 117 -9.85 14.08 3.06
CA VAL A 117 -9.57 12.67 2.75
C VAL A 117 -9.69 12.45 1.25
N THR A 118 -8.60 12.07 0.60
CA THR A 118 -8.58 11.71 -0.82
C THR A 118 -8.72 10.20 -0.96
N VAL A 119 -9.66 9.77 -1.79
CA VAL A 119 -9.91 8.37 -2.14
C VAL A 119 -9.68 8.20 -3.63
N THR A 120 -8.71 7.35 -3.98
CA THR A 120 -8.31 7.09 -5.37
C THR A 120 -8.53 5.63 -5.69
N LEU A 121 -9.39 5.36 -6.68
CA LEU A 121 -9.63 4.03 -7.22
C LEU A 121 -8.88 3.86 -8.53
N THR A 122 -7.99 2.88 -8.56
CA THR A 122 -7.15 2.54 -9.69
C THR A 122 -7.52 1.15 -10.19
N GLU A 123 -7.77 1.02 -11.48
CA GLU A 123 -7.85 -0.26 -12.16
C GLU A 123 -6.44 -0.72 -12.52
N VAL A 124 -6.11 -1.96 -12.15
CA VAL A 124 -4.83 -2.60 -12.46
C VAL A 124 -5.05 -3.83 -13.31
N LEU A 125 -4.32 -3.89 -14.41
CA LEU A 125 -4.28 -5.00 -15.35
C LEU A 125 -2.90 -5.65 -15.31
N HIS A 126 -2.86 -6.95 -15.02
CA HIS A 126 -1.64 -7.74 -14.96
C HIS A 126 -1.66 -8.79 -16.08
N GLU A 127 -0.82 -8.58 -17.10
CA GLU A 127 -0.71 -9.50 -18.23
C GLU A 127 0.18 -10.69 -17.88
N THR A 128 -0.36 -11.89 -18.09
CA THR A 128 0.39 -13.15 -18.09
C THR A 128 0.41 -13.74 -19.49
N ASN A 129 1.09 -14.88 -19.67
CA ASN A 129 1.19 -15.52 -20.98
C ASN A 129 -0.16 -15.88 -21.60
N GLU A 130 -1.16 -16.21 -20.78
CA GLU A 130 -2.46 -16.73 -21.24
C GLU A 130 -3.63 -15.82 -20.91
N LYS A 131 -3.51 -14.96 -19.88
CA LYS A 131 -4.63 -14.22 -19.31
C LYS A 131 -4.25 -12.82 -18.90
N CYS A 132 -5.25 -11.95 -18.80
CA CYS A 132 -5.13 -10.66 -18.13
C CYS A 132 -5.89 -10.70 -16.81
N PHE A 133 -5.20 -10.49 -15.70
CA PHE A 133 -5.85 -10.37 -14.38
C PHE A 133 -6.23 -8.91 -14.16
N ARG A 134 -7.45 -8.69 -13.66
CA ARG A 134 -7.97 -7.37 -13.36
C ARG A 134 -8.22 -7.24 -11.88
N SER A 135 -7.62 -6.24 -11.27
CA SER A 135 -7.86 -5.84 -9.89
C SER A 135 -8.23 -4.37 -9.80
N LEU A 136 -8.80 -4.02 -8.66
CA LEU A 136 -9.03 -2.64 -8.25
C LEU A 136 -8.16 -2.38 -7.02
N GLU A 137 -7.39 -1.32 -7.07
CA GLU A 137 -6.62 -0.78 -5.95
C GLU A 137 -7.31 0.51 -5.48
N GLU A 138 -7.78 0.55 -4.25
CA GLU A 138 -8.33 1.74 -3.61
C GLU A 138 -7.35 2.26 -2.57
N SER A 139 -6.78 3.44 -2.83
CA SER A 139 -5.90 4.17 -1.91
C SER A 139 -6.70 5.26 -1.22
N VAL A 140 -6.53 5.35 0.09
CA VAL A 140 -7.03 6.45 0.91
C VAL A 140 -5.85 7.21 1.47
N GLU A 141 -5.87 8.53 1.36
CA GLU A 141 -4.81 9.42 1.83
C GLU A 141 -5.39 10.62 2.57
N THR A 142 -4.75 11.03 3.66
CA THR A 142 -5.09 12.23 4.41
C THR A 142 -3.87 12.75 5.17
N ASN A 143 -3.95 13.99 5.65
CA ASN A 143 -2.95 14.57 6.56
C ASN A 143 -3.67 15.07 7.81
N VAL A 144 -3.16 14.68 8.99
CA VAL A 144 -3.70 15.10 10.27
C VAL A 144 -2.58 15.72 11.07
N ARG A 145 -2.69 17.02 11.33
CA ARG A 145 -1.71 17.81 12.09
C ARG A 145 -0.25 17.64 11.60
N GLY A 146 -0.07 17.57 10.29
CA GLY A 146 1.24 17.42 9.65
C GLY A 146 1.66 15.96 9.43
N ILE A 147 0.95 14.99 9.99
CA ILE A 147 1.26 13.56 9.84
C ILE A 147 0.46 12.97 8.67
N PRO A 148 1.12 12.39 7.65
CA PRO A 148 0.42 11.71 6.55
C PRO A 148 -0.11 10.34 7.01
N PHE A 149 -1.34 10.05 6.65
CA PHE A 149 -1.97 8.75 6.86
C PHE A 149 -2.47 8.18 5.54
N THR A 150 -2.30 6.87 5.39
CA THR A 150 -2.69 6.15 4.17
C THR A 150 -3.35 4.82 4.49
N HIS A 151 -4.10 4.26 3.54
CA HIS A 151 -4.53 2.87 3.59
C HIS A 151 -4.81 2.37 2.17
N LEU A 152 -4.30 1.19 1.83
CA LEU A 152 -4.53 0.54 0.55
C LEU A 152 -5.39 -0.71 0.71
N ARG A 153 -6.40 -0.86 -0.14
CA ARG A 153 -7.16 -2.09 -0.31
C ARG A 153 -7.10 -2.51 -1.76
N ILE A 154 -6.85 -3.80 -2.00
CA ILE A 154 -6.78 -4.38 -3.33
C ILE A 154 -7.78 -5.52 -3.42
N LYS A 155 -8.52 -5.58 -4.51
CA LYS A 155 -9.45 -6.68 -4.77
C LYS A 155 -9.35 -7.13 -6.22
N ASP A 156 -9.13 -8.43 -6.39
CA ASP A 156 -9.25 -9.07 -7.69
C ASP A 156 -10.73 -9.10 -8.10
N ILE A 157 -11.02 -8.60 -9.31
CA ILE A 157 -12.37 -8.55 -9.86
C ILE A 157 -12.55 -9.48 -11.06
N GLY A 158 -11.53 -10.29 -11.36
CA GLY A 158 -11.61 -11.42 -12.27
C GLY A 158 -10.53 -11.42 -13.35
N GLU A 159 -10.77 -12.25 -14.36
CA GLU A 159 -9.89 -12.43 -15.50
C GLU A 159 -10.55 -11.86 -16.76
N LEU A 160 -9.73 -11.31 -17.65
CA LEU A 160 -10.13 -10.86 -18.98
C LEU A 160 -9.34 -11.64 -20.05
N PRO A 161 -9.86 -11.70 -21.29
CA PRO A 161 -9.08 -12.14 -22.44
C PRO A 161 -7.78 -11.34 -22.54
N LYS A 162 -6.69 -12.00 -22.95
CA LYS A 162 -5.35 -11.40 -23.00
C LYS A 162 -5.31 -10.09 -23.81
N GLU A 163 -6.11 -10.01 -24.86
CA GLU A 163 -6.20 -8.84 -25.75
C GLU A 163 -6.71 -7.59 -25.03
N LYS A 164 -7.34 -7.75 -23.85
CA LYS A 164 -7.84 -6.66 -23.02
C LYS A 164 -6.81 -6.13 -22.02
N CYS A 165 -5.59 -6.67 -21.97
CA CYS A 165 -4.53 -6.19 -21.06
C CYS A 165 -3.80 -4.94 -21.55
N LYS A 166 -4.43 -4.18 -22.44
CA LYS A 166 -3.89 -2.97 -23.05
C LYS A 166 -4.98 -1.90 -23.03
N PHE A 167 -4.63 -0.72 -22.56
CA PHE A 167 -5.43 0.49 -22.76
C PHE A 167 -5.39 0.96 -24.22
#